data_AF-A0A2V2B3G2-F1
#
_entry.id   AF-A0A2V2B3G2-F1
#
_cell.length_a   1.000
_cell.length_b   1.000
_cell.length_c   1.000
_cell.angle_alpha   90.00
_cell.angle_beta   90.00
_cell.angle_gamma   90.00
#
_symmetry.space_group_name_H-M   'P 1'
#
loop_
_entity.id
_entity.type
_entity.pdbx_description
1 polymer ?
#
loop_
_entity_poly.entity_id
_entity_poly.type
_entity_poly.pdbx_seq_one_letter_code
_entity_poly.pdbx_strand_id
1 'polypeptide(L)'
;MALLDATGIFFEPARTAFPGASEAAWERAGRLDPGAIGPDGTWALDFRCFAIARPGGRWVLVDAGVGPAQSPAASWAPVPGRLPDALAEAGIAPADVEAVVLTHLHEDHAGWSSGADGRPYFPAAR
;
A
#
# COMPACT_ATOMS: atom_id res chain seq x y z
N MET A 1 -10.95 -5.72 -5.64
CA MET A 1 -11.20 -4.44 -4.96
C MET A 1 -9.88 -3.83 -4.52
N ALA A 2 -9.77 -2.50 -4.52
CA ALA A 2 -8.63 -1.81 -3.96
C ALA A 2 -8.87 -1.57 -2.46
N LEU A 3 -7.92 -1.98 -1.63
CA LEU A 3 -7.93 -1.80 -0.17
C LEU A 3 -6.90 -0.72 0.16
N LEU A 4 -7.35 0.37 0.77
CA LEU A 4 -6.46 1.46 1.18
C LEU A 4 -5.79 1.09 2.50
N ASP A 5 -4.49 0.81 2.46
CA ASP A 5 -3.69 0.46 3.62
C ASP A 5 -3.09 1.70 4.31
N ALA A 6 -2.67 2.71 3.56
CA ALA A 6 -2.21 3.96 4.15
C ALA A 6 -2.35 5.12 3.17
N THR A 7 -2.50 6.32 3.71
CA THR A 7 -2.36 7.57 2.95
C THR A 7 -1.43 8.49 3.72
N GLY A 8 -0.52 9.16 3.04
CA GLY A 8 0.20 10.26 3.64
C GLY A 8 1.23 10.90 2.74
N ILE A 9 1.87 11.94 3.25
CA ILE A 9 2.85 12.71 2.50
C ILE A 9 4.14 11.91 2.38
N PHE A 10 4.66 11.78 1.15
CA PHE A 10 5.98 11.20 0.93
C PHE A 10 7.05 12.05 1.60
N PHE A 11 8.11 11.40 2.11
CA PHE A 11 9.21 12.10 2.79
C PHE A 11 10.02 13.01 1.84
N GLU A 12 9.93 12.80 0.52
CA GLU A 12 10.68 13.54 -0.48
C GLU A 12 9.74 14.34 -1.41
N PRO A 13 10.09 15.60 -1.79
CA PRO A 13 9.28 16.37 -2.73
C PRO A 13 9.16 15.67 -4.09
N ALA A 14 7.99 15.79 -4.73
CA ALA A 14 7.64 15.08 -5.95
C ALA A 14 8.65 15.30 -7.09
N ARG A 15 9.14 16.54 -7.26
CA ARG A 15 10.12 16.90 -8.29
C ARG A 15 11.52 16.34 -8.01
N THR A 16 11.84 16.05 -6.75
CA THR A 16 13.08 15.38 -6.39
C THR A 16 12.95 13.87 -6.62
N ALA A 17 11.79 13.27 -6.31
CA ALA A 17 11.51 11.85 -6.56
C ALA A 17 11.49 11.49 -8.06
N PHE A 18 11.08 12.42 -8.94
CA PHE A 18 11.13 12.25 -10.40
C PHE A 18 11.96 13.35 -11.08
N PRO A 19 13.29 13.32 -10.96
CA PRO A 19 14.15 14.40 -11.46
C PRO A 19 14.17 14.49 -13.00
N GLY A 20 13.74 13.43 -13.69
CA GLY A 20 13.64 13.39 -15.15
C GLY A 20 12.28 13.81 -15.72
N ALA A 21 11.28 14.10 -14.88
CA ALA A 21 9.95 14.48 -15.35
C ALA A 21 9.94 15.92 -15.90
N SER A 22 9.42 16.11 -17.11
CA SER A 22 9.28 17.44 -17.72
C SER A 22 8.13 18.25 -17.12
N GLU A 23 8.14 19.57 -17.30
CA GLU A 23 7.02 20.42 -16.88
C GLU A 23 5.68 19.98 -17.49
N ALA A 24 5.67 19.59 -18.77
CA ALA A 24 4.47 19.09 -19.42
C ALA A 24 3.94 17.79 -18.77
N ALA A 25 4.83 16.95 -18.24
CA ALA A 25 4.44 15.75 -17.49
C ALA A 25 3.82 16.13 -16.13
N TRP A 26 4.41 17.10 -15.42
CA TRP A 26 3.87 17.61 -14.16
C TRP A 26 2.51 18.30 -14.32
N GLU A 27 2.36 19.14 -15.34
CA GLU A 27 1.07 19.76 -15.67
C GLU A 27 0.01 18.69 -16.00
N ARG A 28 0.39 17.64 -16.73
CA ARG A 28 -0.51 16.52 -17.03
C ARG A 28 -0.89 15.76 -15.75
N ALA A 29 0.07 15.45 -14.88
CA ALA A 29 -0.18 14.78 -13.62
C ALA A 29 -1.16 15.58 -12.76
N GLY A 30 -0.94 16.89 -12.60
CA GLY A 30 -1.83 17.76 -11.83
C GLY A 30 -3.26 17.88 -12.39
N ARG A 31 -3.46 17.61 -13.69
CA ARG A 31 -4.82 17.51 -14.27
C ARG A 31 -5.47 16.15 -14.02
N LEU A 32 -4.69 15.07 -14.01
CA LEU A 32 -5.19 13.71 -13.82
C LEU A 32 -5.51 13.42 -12.36
N ASP A 33 -4.73 13.98 -11.44
CA ASP A 33 -4.90 13.81 -10.01
C ASP A 33 -4.79 15.16 -9.27
N PRO A 34 -5.84 16.00 -9.37
CA PRO A 34 -5.85 17.31 -8.74
C PRO A 34 -5.75 17.17 -7.22
N GLY A 35 -4.70 17.75 -6.63
CA GLY A 35 -4.46 17.69 -5.18
C GLY A 35 -3.45 16.62 -4.75
N ALA A 36 -2.96 15.79 -5.67
CA ALA A 36 -1.87 14.85 -5.36
C ALA A 36 -0.56 15.54 -4.98
N ILE A 37 -0.33 16.75 -5.52
CA ILE A 37 0.86 17.57 -5.25
C ILE A 37 0.44 18.83 -4.50
N GLY A 38 1.06 19.06 -3.34
CA GLY A 38 0.89 20.25 -2.51
C GLY A 38 1.67 21.46 -3.03
N PRO A 39 1.37 22.68 -2.53
CA PRO A 39 1.98 23.93 -3.00
C PRO A 39 3.50 24.03 -2.74
N ASP A 40 4.02 23.26 -1.78
CA ASP A 40 5.43 23.15 -1.42
C ASP A 40 6.15 21.99 -2.14
N GLY A 41 5.48 21.34 -3.09
CA GLY A 41 6.01 20.19 -3.82
C GLY A 41 5.94 18.88 -3.04
N THR A 42 5.29 18.85 -1.87
CA THR A 42 4.87 17.61 -1.22
C THR A 42 3.92 16.83 -2.10
N TRP A 43 3.83 15.53 -1.90
CA TRP A 43 2.87 14.70 -2.60
C TRP A 43 2.36 13.58 -1.71
N ALA A 44 1.05 13.34 -1.79
CA ALA A 44 0.38 12.31 -1.02
C ALA A 44 0.42 10.98 -1.79
N LEU A 45 0.88 9.92 -1.14
CA LEU A 45 0.78 8.56 -1.66
C LEU A 45 -0.32 7.82 -0.93
N ASP A 46 -1.07 7.08 -1.73
CA ASP A 46 -1.96 6.03 -1.25
C ASP A 46 -1.31 4.67 -1.47
N PHE A 47 -1.06 3.97 -0.37
CA PHE A 47 -0.59 2.59 -0.38
C PHE A 47 -1.83 1.69 -0.47
N ARG A 48 -1.93 0.93 -1.56
CA ARG A 48 -3.09 0.07 -1.82
C ARG A 48 -2.67 -1.36 -2.04
N CYS A 49 -3.43 -2.26 -1.44
CA CYS A 49 -3.43 -3.67 -1.79
C CYS A 49 -4.63 -3.96 -2.68
N PHE A 50 -4.57 -5.01 -3.49
CA PHE A 50 -5.71 -5.41 -4.32
C PHE A 50 -6.17 -6.81 -3.96
N ALA A 51 -7.40 -6.93 -3.46
CA ALA A 51 -8.03 -8.22 -3.21
C ALA A 51 -8.82 -8.69 -4.43
N ILE A 52 -8.50 -9.89 -4.91
CA ILE A 52 -9.11 -10.54 -6.06
C ILE A 52 -9.91 -11.73 -5.56
N ALA A 53 -11.23 -11.69 -5.79
CA ALA A 53 -12.13 -12.77 -5.39
C ALA A 53 -11.83 -14.05 -6.19
N ARG A 54 -11.92 -15.19 -5.51
CA ARG A 54 -11.77 -16.53 -6.07
C ARG A 54 -13.00 -17.37 -5.72
N PRO A 55 -13.27 -18.46 -6.47
CA PRO A 55 -14.35 -19.38 -6.12
C PRO A 55 -14.23 -19.90 -4.68
N GLY A 56 -15.38 -20.23 -4.06
CA GLY A 56 -15.41 -20.79 -2.71
C GLY A 56 -15.10 -19.81 -1.57
N GLY A 57 -15.22 -18.49 -1.81
CA GLY A 57 -14.97 -17.48 -0.79
C GLY A 57 -13.49 -17.23 -0.51
N ARG A 58 -12.59 -17.66 -1.41
CA ARG A 58 -11.15 -17.46 -1.30
C ARG A 58 -10.72 -16.15 -1.94
N TRP A 59 -9.52 -15.68 -1.57
CA TRP A 59 -8.97 -14.42 -2.04
C TRP A 59 -7.50 -14.54 -2.43
N VAL A 60 -7.11 -13.86 -3.50
CA VAL A 60 -5.70 -13.54 -3.78
C VAL A 60 -5.51 -12.08 -3.43
N LEU A 61 -4.44 -11.77 -2.71
CA LEU A 61 -4.05 -10.39 -2.42
C LEU A 61 -2.84 -10.01 -3.29
N VAL A 62 -2.87 -8.85 -3.92
CA VAL A 62 -1.70 -8.23 -4.54
C VAL A 62 -1.17 -7.17 -3.57
N ASP A 63 0.10 -7.33 -3.19
CA ASP A 63 0.78 -6.63 -2.10
C ASP A 63 0.14 -6.82 -0.71
N ALA A 64 0.89 -6.50 0.34
CA ALA A 64 0.53 -6.60 1.74
C ALA A 64 0.77 -5.28 2.52
N GLY A 65 0.91 -4.16 1.83
CA GLY A 65 0.89 -2.82 2.43
C GLY A 65 2.10 -2.51 3.34
N VAL A 66 2.00 -1.39 4.04
CA VAL A 66 3.03 -0.77 4.89
C VAL A 66 3.32 -1.58 6.15
N GLY A 67 2.34 -2.35 6.64
CA GLY A 67 2.53 -3.18 7.83
C GLY A 67 2.26 -2.47 9.16
N PRO A 68 2.46 -3.17 10.29
CA PRO A 68 2.24 -2.62 11.63
C PRO A 68 3.22 -1.50 11.97
N ALA A 69 3.03 -0.83 13.10
CA ALA A 69 3.88 0.29 13.53
C ALA A 69 5.37 -0.05 13.69
N GLN A 70 5.72 -1.34 13.78
CA GLN A 70 7.09 -1.85 13.86
C GLN A 70 7.58 -2.44 12.52
N SER A 71 6.87 -2.23 11.43
CA SER A 71 7.27 -2.75 10.12
C SER A 71 8.58 -2.12 9.64
N PRO A 72 9.28 -2.74 8.68
CA PRO A 72 10.49 -2.14 8.10
C PRO A 72 10.25 -0.75 7.49
N ALA A 73 9.02 -0.47 7.03
CA ALA A 73 8.62 0.82 6.49
C ALA A 73 8.44 1.92 7.55
N ALA A 74 8.44 1.58 8.85
CA ALA A 74 8.23 2.54 9.94
C ALA A 74 9.23 3.71 9.98
N SER A 75 10.39 3.57 9.31
CA SER A 75 11.40 4.63 9.24
C SER A 75 11.03 5.79 8.31
N TRP A 76 10.11 5.60 7.37
CA TRP A 76 9.79 6.60 6.35
C TRP A 76 8.30 6.67 6.00
N ALA A 77 7.53 5.60 6.21
CA ALA A 77 6.11 5.59 5.91
C ALA A 77 5.38 6.62 6.78
N PRO A 78 4.39 7.33 6.23
CA PRO A 78 3.76 8.45 6.92
C PRO A 78 2.94 8.01 8.13
N VAL A 79 2.37 6.81 8.06
CA VAL A 79 1.55 6.18 9.10
C VAL A 79 1.71 4.65 9.02
N PRO A 80 1.45 3.90 10.10
CA PRO A 80 1.29 2.45 10.02
C PRO A 80 0.15 2.05 9.07
N GLY A 81 0.30 0.91 8.41
CA GLY A 81 -0.72 0.36 7.53
C GLY A 81 -1.97 -0.10 8.29
N ARG A 82 -3.14 0.08 7.69
CA ARG A 82 -4.47 -0.31 8.20
C ARG A 82 -5.12 -1.46 7.43
N LEU A 83 -4.36 -2.22 6.64
CA LEU A 83 -4.86 -3.36 5.87
C LEU A 83 -5.71 -4.34 6.70
N PRO A 84 -5.40 -4.66 7.98
CA PRO A 84 -6.29 -5.46 8.83
C PRO A 84 -7.71 -4.91 8.91
N ASP A 85 -7.85 -3.60 9.13
CA ASP A 85 -9.15 -2.92 9.20
C ASP A 85 -9.83 -2.92 7.82
N ALA A 86 -9.07 -2.62 6.75
CA ALA A 86 -9.60 -2.60 5.39
C ALA A 86 -10.10 -3.99 4.94
N LEU A 87 -9.42 -5.07 5.34
CA LEU A 87 -9.87 -6.45 5.10
C LEU A 87 -11.14 -6.76 5.90
N ALA A 88 -11.20 -6.36 7.17
CA ALA A 88 -12.38 -6.57 8.01
C ALA A 88 -13.61 -5.81 7.49
N GLU A 89 -13.44 -4.55 7.07
CA GLU A 89 -14.46 -3.71 6.42
C GLU A 89 -14.98 -4.36 5.12
N ALA A 90 -14.10 -5.04 4.38
CA ALA A 90 -14.44 -5.79 3.17
C ALA A 90 -15.02 -7.19 3.42
N GLY A 91 -15.08 -7.65 4.67
CA GLY A 91 -15.53 -8.99 5.04
C GLY A 91 -14.56 -10.11 4.63
N ILE A 92 -13.27 -9.83 4.55
CA ILE A 92 -12.22 -10.76 4.15
C ILE A 92 -11.44 -11.19 5.40
N ALA A 93 -11.55 -12.45 5.81
CA ALA A 93 -10.70 -12.97 6.88
C ALA A 93 -9.29 -13.26 6.34
N PRO A 94 -8.20 -13.00 7.11
CA PRO A 94 -6.84 -13.34 6.68
C PRO A 94 -6.65 -14.82 6.32
N ALA A 95 -7.41 -15.73 6.95
CA ALA A 95 -7.40 -17.16 6.65
C ALA A 95 -8.01 -17.53 5.28
N ASP A 96 -8.80 -16.63 4.70
CA ASP A 96 -9.43 -16.82 3.38
C ASP A 96 -8.53 -16.40 2.22
N VAL A 97 -7.42 -15.72 2.53
CA VAL A 97 -6.37 -15.39 1.55
C VAL A 97 -5.55 -16.65 1.25
N GLU A 98 -5.59 -17.11 -0.01
CA GLU A 98 -4.89 -18.32 -0.48
C GLU A 98 -3.53 -18.04 -1.10
N ALA A 99 -3.29 -16.79 -1.53
CA ALA A 99 -2.00 -16.35 -2.05
C ALA A 99 -1.81 -14.86 -1.84
N VAL A 100 -0.58 -14.45 -1.58
CA VAL A 100 -0.15 -13.05 -1.57
C VAL A 100 0.89 -12.89 -2.69
N VAL A 101 0.54 -12.11 -3.71
CA VAL A 101 1.42 -11.80 -4.83
C VAL A 101 2.04 -10.43 -4.57
N LEU A 102 3.32 -10.42 -4.19
CA LEU A 102 4.08 -9.19 -4.05
C LEU A 102 4.50 -8.70 -5.43
N THR A 103 4.16 -7.46 -5.77
CA THR A 103 4.61 -6.81 -7.01
C THR A 103 6.13 -6.69 -7.03
N HIS A 104 6.71 -6.36 -5.87
CA HIS A 104 8.13 -6.33 -5.56
C HIS A 104 8.34 -6.34 -4.04
N LEU A 105 9.60 -6.26 -3.59
CA LEU A 105 9.98 -6.46 -2.19
C LEU A 105 10.36 -5.17 -1.45
N HIS A 106 9.82 -4.02 -1.85
CA HIS A 106 9.88 -2.85 -0.98
C HIS A 106 8.95 -3.03 0.22
N GLU A 107 9.34 -2.40 1.32
CA GLU A 107 8.76 -2.55 2.64
C GLU A 107 7.31 -2.08 2.74
N ASP A 108 6.88 -1.17 1.89
CA ASP A 108 5.49 -0.69 1.77
C ASP A 108 4.58 -1.64 0.98
N HIS A 109 5.14 -2.70 0.40
CA HIS A 109 4.40 -3.76 -0.28
C HIS A 109 4.38 -5.07 0.51
N ALA A 110 5.28 -5.28 1.47
CA ALA A 110 5.42 -6.56 2.18
C ALA A 110 5.14 -6.47 3.68
N GLY A 111 4.71 -5.31 4.18
CA GLY A 111 4.65 -5.00 5.59
C GLY A 111 3.70 -5.88 6.40
N TRP A 112 2.53 -6.25 5.87
CA TRP A 112 1.63 -7.23 6.50
C TRP A 112 1.88 -8.68 6.05
N SER A 113 2.98 -9.00 5.35
CA SER A 113 3.33 -10.41 5.12
C SER A 113 3.65 -11.13 6.44
N SER A 114 4.04 -10.38 7.47
CA SER A 114 4.26 -10.86 8.83
C SER A 114 3.47 -10.01 9.83
N GLY A 115 2.84 -10.67 10.81
CA GLY A 115 2.22 -10.00 11.95
C GLY A 115 3.27 -9.44 12.91
N ALA A 116 2.81 -8.64 13.87
CA ALA A 116 3.69 -8.04 14.90
C ALA A 116 4.41 -9.09 15.78
N ASP A 117 3.91 -10.34 15.80
CA ASP A 117 4.51 -11.48 16.50
C ASP A 117 5.52 -12.27 15.64
N GLY A 118 5.81 -11.80 14.43
CA GLY A 118 6.74 -12.42 13.48
C GLY A 118 6.18 -13.64 12.76
N ARG A 119 4.88 -13.95 12.91
CA ARG A 119 4.22 -15.06 12.21
C ARG A 119 3.58 -14.57 10.92
N PRO A 120 3.36 -15.44 9.92
CA PRO A 120 2.62 -15.06 8.73
C PRO A 120 1.24 -14.50 9.10
N TYR A 121 0.94 -13.28 8.64
CA TYR A 121 -0.37 -12.66 8.90
C TYR A 121 -1.50 -13.37 8.13
N PHE A 122 -1.18 -13.89 6.94
CA PHE A 122 -2.07 -14.69 6.09
C PHE A 122 -1.68 -16.16 6.21
N PRO A 123 -2.21 -16.92 7.19
CA PRO A 123 -1.69 -18.23 7.57
C PRO A 123 -1.90 -19.32 6.52
N ALA A 124 -2.83 -19.12 5.59
CA ALA A 124 -3.16 -20.07 4.52
C ALA A 124 -2.51 -19.69 3.17
N ALA A 125 -1.86 -18.53 3.08
CA ALA A 125 -1.30 -18.03 1.84
C ALA A 125 -0.03 -18.80 1.42
N ARG A 126 0.14 -18.94 0.11
CA ARG A 126 1.37 -19.41 -0.56
C ARG A 126 2.21 -18.23 -1.01
#